data_AF-A0A377W2Q3-F1
#
_entry.id   AF-A0A377W2Q3-F1
#
_cell.length_a   1.000
_cell.length_b   1.000
_cell.length_c   1.000
_cell.angle_alpha   90.00
_cell.angle_beta   90.00
_cell.angle_gamma   90.00
#
_symmetry.space_group_name_H-M   'P 1'
#
loop_
_entity.id
_entity.type
_entity.pdbx_description
1 polymer ?
#
loop_
_entity_poly.entity_id
_entity_poly.type
_entity_poly.pdbx_seq_one_letter_code
_entity_poly.pdbx_strand_id
1 'polypeptide(L)'
;MKSFTVWKDAIEQIVSYLKHAAQGLEEKKQILYLLGPVGGGKSSLAERLKALMQRVPIYVLSANGERSPVNDHPLCLFNPQEDAQILQKEYGIPTRYLGTIMSPWAASAARVWRRYH
;
A
#
# COMPACT_ATOMS: atom_id res chain seq x y z
N MET A 1 3.29 -18.42 -31.57
CA MET A 1 4.39 -18.76 -30.63
C MET A 1 5.07 -17.54 -30.01
N LYS A 2 5.15 -16.37 -30.68
CA LYS A 2 5.78 -15.14 -30.12
C LYS A 2 5.02 -14.45 -28.96
N SER A 3 3.70 -14.57 -28.87
CA SER A 3 2.92 -13.86 -27.84
C SER A 3 3.25 -14.36 -26.43
N PHE A 4 3.28 -15.67 -26.22
CA PHE A 4 3.43 -16.27 -24.89
C PHE A 4 4.73 -15.87 -24.17
N THR A 5 5.85 -15.74 -24.90
CA THR A 5 7.14 -15.31 -24.34
C THR A 5 7.07 -13.86 -23.84
N VAL A 6 6.50 -12.96 -24.64
CA VAL A 6 6.33 -11.54 -24.27
C VAL A 6 5.46 -11.38 -23.02
N TRP A 7 4.46 -12.25 -22.84
CA TRP A 7 3.61 -12.25 -21.64
C TRP A 7 4.33 -12.69 -20.38
N LYS A 8 5.22 -13.69 -20.47
CA LYS A 8 6.05 -14.12 -19.33
C LYS A 8 6.99 -13.01 -18.88
N ASP A 9 7.69 -12.39 -19.83
CA ASP A 9 8.65 -11.33 -19.53
C ASP A 9 7.95 -10.14 -18.83
N ALA A 10 6.74 -9.77 -19.30
CA ALA A 10 5.95 -8.71 -18.66
C ALA A 10 5.51 -9.07 -17.24
N ILE A 11 5.07 -10.31 -17.00
CA ILE A 11 4.68 -10.78 -15.66
C ILE A 11 5.90 -10.79 -14.73
N GLU A 12 7.05 -11.27 -15.20
CA GLU A 12 8.28 -11.32 -14.42
C GLU A 12 8.75 -9.91 -14.01
N GLN A 13 8.67 -8.93 -14.91
CA GLN A 13 8.97 -7.53 -14.59
C GLN A 13 8.02 -6.96 -13.53
N ILE A 14 6.71 -7.23 -13.65
CA ILE A 14 5.72 -6.80 -12.66
C ILE A 14 6.00 -7.43 -11.29
N VAL A 15 6.28 -8.73 -11.26
CA VAL A 15 6.61 -9.45 -10.02
C VAL A 15 7.89 -8.90 -9.39
N SER A 16 8.93 -8.64 -10.19
CA SER A 16 10.17 -8.02 -9.73
C SER A 16 9.92 -6.65 -9.11
N TYR A 17 9.19 -5.78 -9.82
CA TYR A 17 8.78 -4.46 -9.34
C TYR A 17 8.03 -4.52 -8.00
N LEU A 18 6.99 -5.37 -7.91
CA LEU A 18 6.19 -5.50 -6.69
C LEU A 18 7.02 -6.04 -5.51
N LYS A 19 7.94 -6.97 -5.76
CA LYS A 19 8.85 -7.49 -4.72
C LYS A 19 9.78 -6.40 -4.19
N HIS A 20 10.39 -5.61 -5.07
CA HIS A 20 11.28 -4.52 -4.66
C HIS A 20 10.52 -3.40 -3.94
N ALA A 21 9.34 -3.01 -4.46
CA ALA A 21 8.48 -2.02 -3.81
C ALA A 21 8.05 -2.47 -2.40
N ALA A 22 7.74 -3.77 -2.21
CA ALA A 22 7.40 -4.34 -0.91
C ALA A 22 8.57 -4.32 0.09
N GLN A 23 9.82 -4.35 -0.40
CA GLN A 23 11.03 -4.23 0.43
C GLN A 23 11.30 -2.79 0.89
N GLY A 24 10.57 -1.80 0.36
CA GLY A 24 10.74 -0.40 0.73
C GLY A 24 11.91 0.28 0.01
N LEU A 25 12.35 -0.28 -1.12
CA LEU A 25 13.36 0.30 -1.99
C LEU A 25 12.78 1.46 -2.83
N GLU A 26 13.62 2.14 -3.63
CA GLU A 26 13.28 3.36 -4.36
C GLU A 26 12.08 3.17 -5.32
N GLU A 27 11.83 1.94 -5.75
CA GLU A 27 10.70 1.52 -6.59
C GLU A 27 9.33 1.82 -5.96
N LYS A 28 9.22 1.98 -4.63
CA LYS A 28 7.96 2.37 -3.97
C LYS A 28 7.42 3.72 -4.48
N LYS A 29 8.29 4.60 -4.99
CA LYS A 29 7.92 5.95 -5.49
C LYS A 29 7.62 5.97 -7.00
N GLN A 30 7.82 4.86 -7.71
CA GLN A 30 7.68 4.81 -9.16
C GLN A 30 6.22 4.49 -9.55
N ILE A 31 5.80 4.94 -10.73
CA ILE A 31 4.49 4.58 -11.30
C ILE A 31 4.74 3.51 -12.36
N LEU A 32 4.12 2.34 -12.20
CA LEU A 32 4.19 1.28 -13.19
C LEU A 32 3.40 1.68 -14.45
N TYR A 33 4.09 1.83 -15.58
CA TYR A 33 3.49 2.16 -16.87
C TYR A 33 3.62 1.00 -17.86
N LEU A 34 2.49 0.43 -18.28
CA LEU A 34 2.45 -0.74 -19.18
C LEU A 34 2.50 -0.29 -20.66
N LEU A 35 3.68 -0.30 -21.28
CA LEU A 35 3.88 0.10 -22.67
C LEU A 35 3.61 -1.01 -23.70
N GLY A 36 3.12 -0.63 -24.88
CA GLY A 36 3.22 -1.41 -26.12
C GLY A 36 1.99 -1.31 -27.05
N PRO A 37 1.88 -2.15 -28.09
CA PRO A 37 0.92 -1.96 -29.17
C PRO A 37 -0.54 -2.14 -28.74
N VAL A 38 -1.42 -1.33 -29.34
CA VAL A 38 -2.88 -1.36 -29.15
C VAL A 38 -3.41 -2.74 -29.56
N GLY A 39 -4.24 -3.38 -28.72
CA GLY A 39 -4.74 -4.74 -28.95
C GLY A 39 -3.88 -5.89 -28.38
N GLY A 40 -2.71 -5.60 -27.79
CA GLY A 40 -1.82 -6.61 -27.19
C GLY A 40 -2.25 -7.17 -25.82
N GLY A 41 -3.52 -7.01 -25.43
CA GLY A 41 -4.09 -7.56 -24.18
C GLY A 41 -3.68 -6.88 -22.85
N LYS A 42 -3.00 -5.73 -22.89
CA LYS A 42 -2.57 -4.98 -21.69
C LYS A 42 -3.73 -4.67 -20.74
N SER A 43 -4.90 -4.35 -21.29
CA SER A 43 -6.11 -4.10 -20.51
C SER A 43 -6.55 -5.33 -19.72
N SER A 44 -6.48 -6.54 -20.31
CA SER A 44 -6.77 -7.79 -19.59
C SER A 44 -5.79 -8.07 -18.45
N LEU A 45 -4.51 -7.68 -18.61
CA LEU A 45 -3.52 -7.81 -17.54
C LEU A 45 -3.79 -6.82 -16.40
N ALA A 46 -4.09 -5.57 -16.73
CA ALA A 46 -4.46 -4.55 -15.75
C ALA A 46 -5.70 -4.96 -14.96
N GLU A 47 -6.74 -5.47 -15.62
CA GLU A 47 -7.95 -5.96 -14.95
C GLU A 47 -7.67 -7.19 -14.05
N ARG A 48 -6.83 -8.13 -14.49
CA ARG A 48 -6.41 -9.26 -13.63
C ARG A 48 -5.59 -8.79 -12.43
N LEU A 49 -4.67 -7.85 -12.61
CA LEU A 49 -3.89 -7.27 -11.51
C LEU A 49 -4.81 -6.56 -10.51
N LYS A 50 -5.75 -5.76 -11.00
CA LYS A 50 -6.77 -5.10 -10.18
C LYS A 50 -7.59 -6.12 -9.39
N ALA A 51 -8.10 -7.17 -10.05
CA ALA A 51 -8.87 -8.22 -9.39
C ALA A 51 -8.05 -8.95 -8.30
N LEU A 52 -6.75 -9.17 -8.53
CA LEU A 52 -5.85 -9.76 -7.53
C LEU A 52 -5.58 -8.80 -6.37
N MET A 53 -5.34 -7.52 -6.65
CA MET A 53 -5.10 -6.48 -5.63
C MET A 53 -6.32 -6.26 -4.75
N GLN A 54 -7.53 -6.41 -5.29
CA GLN A 54 -8.79 -6.28 -4.55
C GLN A 54 -9.05 -7.43 -3.55
N ARG A 55 -8.27 -8.52 -3.58
CA ARG A 55 -8.43 -9.63 -2.61
C ARG A 55 -7.94 -9.29 -1.22
N VAL A 56 -7.08 -8.28 -1.08
CA VAL A 56 -6.57 -7.84 0.22
C VAL A 56 -7.30 -6.56 0.60
N PRO A 57 -7.97 -6.52 1.76
CA PRO A 57 -8.66 -5.31 2.20
C PRO A 57 -7.64 -4.18 2.39
N ILE A 58 -7.94 -3.01 1.80
CA ILE A 58 -7.21 -1.78 2.05
C ILE A 58 -7.92 -1.07 3.21
N TYR A 59 -7.20 -0.87 4.31
CA TYR A 59 -7.72 -0.21 5.49
C TYR A 59 -7.44 1.29 5.43
N VAL A 60 -8.38 2.07 5.95
CA VAL A 60 -8.30 3.54 6.05
C VAL A 60 -8.65 3.97 7.46
N LEU A 61 -8.11 5.10 7.90
CA LEU A 61 -8.47 5.68 9.19
C LEU A 61 -9.87 6.28 9.17
N SER A 62 -10.63 6.02 10.24
CA SER A 62 -11.94 6.63 10.50
C SER A 62 -12.08 7.00 11.97
N ALA A 63 -12.70 8.15 12.25
CA ALA A 63 -13.00 8.63 13.59
C ALA A 63 -14.42 9.19 13.59
N ASN A 64 -15.24 8.81 14.58
CA ASN A 64 -16.64 9.25 14.70
C ASN A 64 -17.51 9.03 13.44
N GLY A 65 -17.23 7.98 12.67
CA GLY A 65 -17.93 7.70 11.40
C GLY A 65 -17.43 8.49 10.20
N GLU A 66 -16.48 9.41 10.39
CA GLU A 66 -15.83 10.15 9.30
C GLU A 66 -14.51 9.49 8.90
N ARG A 67 -14.29 9.34 7.59
CA ARG A 67 -13.05 8.83 7.02
C ARG A 67 -11.99 9.95 6.94
N SER A 68 -10.73 9.61 7.19
CA SER A 68 -9.61 10.54 6.96
C SER A 68 -9.61 11.03 5.50
N PRO A 69 -9.63 12.36 5.26
CA PRO A 69 -9.58 12.92 3.91
C PRO A 69 -8.19 12.77 3.28
N VAL A 70 -7.18 12.40 4.07
CA VAL A 70 -5.77 12.35 3.66
C VAL A 70 -5.34 10.95 3.19
N ASN A 71 -6.24 9.96 3.22
CA ASN A 71 -5.95 8.54 2.90
C ASN A 71 -4.71 8.02 3.64
N ASP A 72 -4.57 8.43 4.90
CA ASP A 72 -3.44 8.04 5.73
C ASP A 72 -3.35 6.52 5.87
N HIS A 73 -2.11 6.03 5.86
CA HIS A 73 -1.84 4.64 6.16
C HIS A 73 -2.22 4.36 7.62
N PRO A 74 -2.99 3.31 7.94
CA PRO A 74 -3.44 3.03 9.32
C PRO A 74 -2.30 2.94 10.35
N LEU A 75 -1.12 2.51 9.89
CA LEU A 75 0.06 2.41 10.74
C LEU A 75 0.64 3.76 11.20
N CYS A 76 0.17 4.90 10.67
CA CYS A 76 0.62 6.22 11.12
C CYS A 76 0.15 6.59 12.54
N LEU A 77 -0.71 5.77 13.15
CA LEU A 77 -1.12 5.92 14.54
C LEU A 77 -0.08 5.40 15.54
N PHE A 78 0.86 4.56 15.10
CA PHE A 78 1.82 3.91 15.96
C PHE A 78 3.15 4.67 16.00
N ASN A 79 3.74 4.73 17.18
CA ASN A 79 5.06 5.32 17.39
C ASN A 79 6.14 4.26 17.13
N PRO A 80 7.07 4.47 16.17
CA PRO A 80 8.13 3.51 15.89
C PRO A 80 9.04 3.20 17.08
N GLN A 81 9.19 4.12 18.03
CA GLN A 81 10.06 3.89 19.19
C GLN A 81 9.38 3.04 20.27
N GLU A 82 8.06 3.13 20.38
CA GLU A 82 7.28 2.49 21.45
C GLU A 82 6.64 1.19 20.96
N ASP A 83 6.03 1.21 19.77
CA ASP A 83 5.14 0.15 19.29
C ASP A 83 5.83 -0.86 18.37
N ALA A 84 6.99 -0.52 17.79
CA ALA A 84 7.59 -1.33 16.72
C ALA A 84 7.91 -2.77 17.15
N GLN A 85 8.42 -2.97 18.37
CA GLN A 85 8.73 -4.30 18.87
C GLN A 85 7.48 -5.17 19.02
N ILE A 86 6.40 -4.60 19.56
CA ILE A 86 5.13 -5.30 19.76
C ILE A 86 4.51 -5.63 18.40
N LEU A 87 4.45 -4.66 17.49
CA LEU A 87 3.90 -4.84 16.15
C LEU A 87 4.66 -5.89 15.34
N GLN A 88 5.98 -5.94 15.48
CA GLN A 88 6.79 -6.95 14.82
C GLN A 88 6.58 -8.34 15.44
N LYS A 89 6.50 -8.43 16.77
CA LYS A 89 6.37 -9.72 17.48
C LYS A 89 4.98 -10.34 17.34
N GLU A 90 3.93 -9.54 17.49
CA GLU A 90 2.56 -10.04 17.55
C GLU A 90 1.89 -10.09 16.17
N TYR A 91 2.21 -9.14 15.30
CA TYR A 91 1.52 -8.97 14.00
C TYR A 91 2.47 -9.18 12.80
N GLY A 92 3.76 -9.43 13.05
CA GLY A 92 4.75 -9.60 12.00
C GLY A 92 4.99 -8.33 11.17
N ILE A 93 4.61 -7.15 11.67
CA ILE A 93 4.71 -5.87 10.95
C ILE A 93 6.14 -5.31 11.12
N PRO A 94 6.94 -5.23 10.05
CA PRO A 94 8.28 -4.68 10.14
C PRO A 94 8.30 -3.18 10.44
N THR A 95 9.27 -2.74 11.27
CA THR A 95 9.45 -1.33 11.69
C THR A 95 9.51 -0.34 10.53
N ARG A 96 10.02 -0.75 9.37
CA ARG A 96 10.09 0.09 8.16
C ARG A 96 8.72 0.60 7.68
N TYR A 97 7.61 -0.06 8.05
CA TYR A 97 6.26 0.42 7.71
C TYR A 97 5.72 1.47 8.68
N LEU A 98 6.41 1.73 9.80
CA LEU A 98 6.02 2.71 10.83
C LEU A 98 6.65 4.09 10.60
N GLY A 99 7.51 4.25 9.58
CA GLY A 99 8.21 5.51 9.28
C GLY A 99 7.35 6.67 8.76
N THR A 100 6.02 6.58 8.84
CA THR A 100 5.10 7.64 8.45
C THR A 100 4.94 8.65 9.57
N ILE A 101 4.99 9.95 9.23
CA ILE A 101 4.63 11.03 10.16
C ILE A 101 3.21 10.77 10.67
N MET A 102 3.00 10.93 11.97
CA MET A 102 1.67 10.78 12.57
C MET A 102 0.67 11.70 11.86
N SER A 103 -0.48 11.15 11.45
CA SER A 103 -1.50 11.91 10.72
C SER A 103 -1.98 13.11 11.54
N PRO A 104 -1.85 14.36 11.03
CA PRO A 104 -2.38 15.54 11.71
C PRO A 104 -3.89 15.47 11.90
N TRP A 105 -4.60 14.81 10.97
CA TRP A 105 -6.03 14.58 11.07
C TRP A 105 -6.36 13.65 12.24
N ALA A 106 -5.64 12.53 12.36
CA ALA A 106 -5.82 11.61 13.48
C ALA A 106 -5.49 12.26 14.84
N ALA A 107 -4.41 13.04 14.90
CA ALA A 107 -4.02 13.78 16.11
C ALA A 107 -5.09 14.83 16.50
N SER A 108 -5.68 15.52 15.52
CA SER A 108 -6.78 16.45 15.74
C SER A 108 -8.05 15.73 16.24
N ALA A 109 -8.43 14.62 15.60
CA ALA A 109 -9.58 13.82 16.01
C ALA A 109 -9.45 13.30 17.46
N ALA A 110 -8.28 12.80 17.84
CA ALA A 110 -8.01 12.35 19.21
C ALA A 110 -8.10 13.50 20.23
N ARG A 111 -7.69 14.72 19.86
CA ARG A 111 -7.82 15.90 20.72
C ARG A 111 -9.27 16.31 20.91
N VAL A 112 -10.06 16.28 19.83
CA VAL A 112 -11.51 16.51 19.89
C VAL A 112 -12.16 15.50 20.83
N TRP A 113 -11.83 14.22 20.67
CA TRP A 113 -12.39 13.15 21.51
C TRP A 113 -12.12 13.35 23.01
N ARG A 114 -10.88 13.70 23.39
CA ARG A 114 -10.48 14.04 24.76
C ARG A 114 -11.17 15.26 25.36
N ARG A 115 -11.88 16.07 24.56
CA ARG A 115 -12.61 17.24 25.05
C ARG A 115 -14.06 16.92 25.42
N TYR A 116 -14.59 15.81 24.91
CA TYR A 116 -15.99 15.40 25.13
C TYR A 116 -16.14 14.21 26.09
N HIS A 117 -15.04 13.66 26.57
CA HIS A 117 -14.93 12.60 27.58
C HIS A 117 -13.79 12.93 28.55
#